data_AF-A0A1V3XN88-F1
#
_entry.id   AF-A0A1V3XN88-F1
#
_cell.length_a   1.000
_cell.length_b   1.000
_cell.length_c   1.000
_cell.angle_alpha   90.00
_cell.angle_beta   90.00
_cell.angle_gamma   90.00
#
_symmetry.space_group_name_H-M   'P 1'
#
loop_
_entity.id
_entity.type
_entity.pdbx_description
1 polymer ?
#
loop_
_entity_poly.entity_id
_entity_poly.type
_entity_poly.pdbx_seq_one_letter_code
_entity_poly.pdbx_strand_id
1 'polypeptide(L)' 'MARELKRRGFRFVGPTTAYALMQATGMVDDHIRTCWVPPR' A
#
# COMPACT_ATOMS: atom_id res chain seq x y z
N MET A 1 4.42 6.25 -5.96
CA MET A 1 3.18 5.57 -6.39
C MET A 1 2.00 6.53 -6.64
N ALA A 2 1.41 7.18 -5.63
CA ALA A 2 0.22 8.03 -5.81
C ALA A 2 0.31 9.09 -6.93
N ARG A 3 1.42 9.82 -7.02
CA ARG A 3 1.65 10.83 -8.08
C ARG A 3 1.64 10.24 -9.49
N GLU A 4 2.20 9.05 -9.66
CA GLU A 4 2.25 8.35 -10.95
C GLU A 4 0.87 7.86 -11.36
N LEU A 5 0.13 7.25 -10.42
CA LEU A 5 -1.24 6.79 -10.67
C LEU A 5 -2.16 7.96 -11.05
N LYS A 6 -2.05 9.11 -10.36
CA LYS A 6 -2.76 10.33 -10.78
C LYS A 6 -2.40 10.77 -12.19
N ARG A 7 -1.11 10.74 -12.57
CA ARG A 7 -0.66 11.08 -13.94
C ARG A 7 -1.25 10.15 -14.99
N ARG A 8 -1.45 8.87 -14.65
CA ARG A 8 -2.09 7.86 -15.51
C ARG A 8 -3.62 7.92 -15.52
N GLY A 9 -4.23 8.94 -14.89
CA GLY A 9 -5.67 9.17 -14.92
C GLY A 9 -6.47 8.51 -13.79
N PHE A 10 -5.83 7.81 -12.87
CA PHE A 10 -6.51 7.23 -11.72
C PHE A 10 -6.98 8.32 -10.75
N ARG A 11 -8.22 8.20 -10.26
CA ARG A 11 -8.83 9.13 -9.30
C ARG A 11 -8.87 8.50 -7.90
N PHE A 12 -8.98 9.33 -6.86
CA PHE A 12 -9.02 8.92 -5.45
C PHE A 12 -7.79 8.14 -4.93
N VAL A 13 -6.67 8.18 -5.67
CA VAL A 13 -5.39 7.55 -5.29
C VAL A 13 -4.47 8.54 -4.58
N GLY A 14 -4.91 9.03 -3.42
CA GLY A 14 -4.07 9.85 -2.53
C GLY A 14 -2.86 9.07 -1.99
N PRO A 15 -1.87 9.75 -1.37
CA PRO A 15 -0.70 9.09 -0.79
C PRO A 15 -1.09 8.02 0.25
N THR A 16 -2.04 8.31 1.14
CA THR A 16 -2.56 7.35 2.13
C THR A 16 -3.18 6.13 1.47
N THR A 17 -4.06 6.34 0.49
CA THR A 17 -4.70 5.24 -0.26
C THR A 17 -3.66 4.38 -0.99
N ALA A 18 -2.66 5.02 -1.60
CA ALA A 18 -1.59 4.31 -2.27
C ALA A 18 -0.74 3.48 -1.29
N TYR A 19 -0.47 4.01 -0.09
CA TYR A 19 0.25 3.27 0.96
C TYR A 19 -0.55 2.07 1.46
N ALA A 20 -1.83 2.23 1.75
CA ALA A 20 -2.71 1.14 2.14
C ALA A 20 -2.76 0.04 1.06
N LEU A 21 -2.77 0.41 -0.22
CA LEU A 21 -2.69 -0.55 -1.32
C LEU A 21 -1.36 -1.30 -1.34
N MET A 22 -0.23 -0.62 -1.07
CA MET A 22 1.08 -1.29 -0.96
C MET A 22 1.11 -2.32 0.17
N GLN A 23 0.52 -2.01 1.32
CA GLN A 23 0.37 -2.96 2.43
C GLN A 23 -0.53 -4.14 2.04
N ALA A 24 -1.72 -3.87 1.50
CA ALA A 24 -2.71 -4.90 1.17
C ALA A 24 -2.26 -5.88 0.07
N THR A 25 -1.43 -5.41 -0.87
CA THR A 25 -0.89 -6.23 -1.97
C THR A 25 0.45 -6.89 -1.64
N GLY A 26 1.01 -6.62 -0.45
CA GLY A 26 2.30 -7.18 -0.03
C GLY A 26 3.51 -6.52 -0.70
N MET A 27 3.36 -5.34 -1.31
CA MET A 27 4.51 -4.53 -1.73
C MET A 27 5.29 -3.99 -0.51
N VAL A 28 4.61 -3.83 0.62
CA VAL A 28 5.19 -3.50 1.93
C VAL A 28 4.62 -4.49 2.95
N ASP A 29 5.49 -5.08 3.76
CA ASP A 29 5.09 -5.89 4.92
C ASP A 29 5.25 -5.05 6.19
N ASP A 30 4.15 -4.46 6.63
CA ASP A 30 4.05 -3.68 7.87
C ASP A 30 3.29 -4.46 8.95
N HIS A 31 3.24 -5.79 8.89
CA HIS A 31 2.68 -6.55 10.00
C HIS A 31 3.46 -6.24 11.28
N ILE A 32 2.71 -5.94 12.36
CA ILE A 32 3.33 -5.68 13.66
C ILE A 32 4.08 -6.93 14.16
N ARG A 33 5.12 -6.72 14.97
CA ARG A 33 6.02 -7.80 15.44
C ARG A 33 5.33 -8.94 16.18
N THR A 34 4.14 -8.68 16.74
CA THR A 34 3.32 -9.65 17.48
C THR A 34 2.16 -10.22 16.64
N CYS A 35 2.12 -9.95 15.33
CA CYS A 35 1.12 -10.51 14.46
C CYS A 35 1.28 -12.04 14.37
N TRP A 36 0.16 -12.76 14.40
CA TRP A 36 0.18 -14.23 14.29
C TRP A 36 0.49 -14.72 12.87
N VAL A 37 0.37 -13.85 11.88
CA VAL A 37 0.66 -14.17 10.48
C VAL A 37 2.19 -14.23 10.33
N PRO A 38 2.74 -15.35 9.82
CA PRO A 38 4.18 -15.46 9.60
C PRO A 38 4.66 -14.43 8.56
N PRO A 39 5.87 -13.85 8.74
CA PRO A 39 6.43 -12.93 7.76
C PRO A 39 6.65 -13.64 6.42
N ARG A 40 6.50 -12.89 5.32
CA ARG A 40 6.71 -13.41 3.96
C ARG A 40 8.18 -13.42 3.56
#